data_AF-A0AAU4DK07-F1
#
_entry.id   AF-A0AAU4DK07-F1
#
_cell.length_a   1.000
_cell.length_b   1.000
_cell.length_c   1.000
_cell.angle_alpha   90.00
_cell.angle_beta   90.00
_cell.angle_gamma   90.00
#
_symmetry.space_group_name_H-M   'P 1'
#
loop_
_entity.id
_entity.type
_entity.pdbx_description
1 polymer ?
#
loop_
_entity_poly.entity_id
_entity_poly.type
_entity_poly.pdbx_seq_one_letter_code
_entity_poly.pdbx_strand_id
1 'polypeptide(L)'
;MKAIDMTDLVDDSVSGARSDRSTTSAATAEQDSSRASRFKPWQLRLAEGAVSVLVSLLFLRLCMHISVNPLQRVGQVSGLAKVQQYGAIVGLPLLALLLYAAYRGSLQRYQIAQRLVCAALAGLATGAVAGGIAVALHGTPFGLGGQEGDPGNVMGMANDMIRGNGLPGVYPPLFPAALALVADTFHNGVAGVGYAMKDLQLICTALAGPMAYLAWRLLLRPVWAVLIAVPSAIVFMDPIRPYSHATMIVMVPMLAGCLRELRRAHELSRRTTVLRAAGFGAAFGLLFLWYSGWFVWTAPGVLVLALFLVPWRQGAARLRRALLFLGVTLLSAAVVGAPLLIQMVRLGAATKDRYAYVMTYIDPAYVMGWISDREGRANYHTFPDAGELAGQNAFTLLLLGAVALGIGFGLRNVVVRTAAAGLISAWLLRFWFASHMQHDQAVQLYPRTTWIIMYSLMILAVLGLMFTTQRVVGWLRAVGGDAPATRITPIAVGRLAAGVLCGLALFATVGASWSANRYMPTTDIGVEDMGLDAYRAHFIQQQDGKCPKYAGSKGCSPINKELAEYTFGPDDFKLFCGNAEQPEWQVLCGRQRPW
;
A
#
# COMPACT_ATOMS: atom_id res chain seq x y z
N MET A 1 5.18 6.24 44.98
CA MET A 1 5.27 5.56 43.66
C MET A 1 5.55 6.60 42.58
N LYS A 2 6.81 6.78 42.19
CA LYS A 2 7.24 7.67 41.10
C LYS A 2 7.26 6.86 39.80
N ALA A 3 6.52 7.30 38.79
CA ALA A 3 6.50 6.68 37.47
C ALA A 3 7.82 6.93 36.75
N ILE A 4 8.53 5.86 36.40
CA ILE A 4 9.73 5.90 35.56
C ILE A 4 9.26 5.89 34.10
N ASP A 5 9.68 6.91 33.37
CA ASP A 5 9.40 7.15 31.96
C ASP A 5 10.32 6.25 31.10
N MET A 6 9.81 5.09 30.69
CA MET A 6 10.46 4.23 29.68
C MET A 6 9.95 4.61 28.29
N THR A 7 10.55 5.63 27.69
CA THR A 7 10.33 5.96 26.27
C THR A 7 11.62 6.22 25.48
N ASP A 8 12.68 5.44 25.72
CA ASP A 8 13.78 5.33 24.76
C ASP A 8 14.29 3.89 24.68
N LEU A 9 14.25 3.33 23.46
CA LEU A 9 14.90 2.08 23.09
C LEU A 9 15.84 2.36 21.92
N VAL A 10 16.89 3.09 22.25
CA VAL A 10 18.23 2.95 21.67
C VAL A 10 19.09 2.63 22.88
N ASP A 11 19.56 1.38 22.99
CA ASP A 11 20.51 1.00 24.02
C ASP A 11 21.79 1.81 23.81
N ASP A 12 22.16 2.63 24.80
CA ASP A 12 23.55 2.93 25.11
C ASP A 12 23.75 2.77 26.63
N SER A 13 24.61 1.80 26.95
CA SER A 13 25.38 1.52 28.16
C SER A 13 24.96 2.09 29.53
N VAL A 14 24.78 1.13 30.44
CA VAL A 14 24.80 1.21 31.90
C VAL A 14 26.08 1.88 32.44
N SER A 15 25.93 2.83 33.35
CA SER A 15 26.95 3.05 34.40
C SER A 15 26.30 3.59 35.69
N GLY A 16 26.19 2.73 36.70
CA GLY A 16 26.09 3.13 38.10
C GLY A 16 27.48 3.32 38.70
N ALA A 17 27.61 4.28 39.59
CA ALA A 17 28.85 4.69 40.22
C ALA A 17 29.38 3.67 41.26
N ARG A 18 30.68 3.33 41.17
CA ARG A 18 31.64 3.30 42.31
C ARG A 18 33.07 2.97 41.86
N SER A 19 33.96 3.93 42.15
CA SER A 19 35.34 3.82 42.67
C SER A 19 36.32 2.75 42.14
N ASP A 20 37.44 3.28 41.66
CA ASP A 20 38.83 2.84 41.81
C ASP A 20 39.51 1.90 40.80
N ARG A 21 40.57 2.49 40.20
CA ARG A 21 41.83 1.90 39.68
C ARG A 21 41.79 1.00 38.44
N SER A 22 42.11 1.60 37.28
CA SER A 22 43.28 1.21 36.44
C SER A 22 43.30 2.01 35.12
N THR A 23 43.83 3.22 35.19
CA THR A 23 44.08 4.11 34.05
C THR A 23 45.35 3.69 33.30
N THR A 24 45.32 2.64 32.46
CA THR A 24 46.36 2.47 31.41
C THR A 24 46.08 1.44 30.28
N SER A 25 44.84 0.98 30.06
CA SER A 25 44.55 0.06 28.93
C SER A 25 43.32 0.41 28.07
N ALA A 26 42.59 1.48 28.38
CA ALA A 26 41.34 1.82 27.69
C ALA A 26 41.53 2.69 26.42
N ALA A 27 42.68 3.36 26.26
CA ALA A 27 42.90 4.31 25.18
C ALA A 27 43.09 3.69 23.78
N THR A 28 43.40 2.39 23.70
CA THR A 28 43.57 1.66 22.42
C THR A 28 42.31 0.91 21.98
N ALA A 29 41.37 0.62 22.88
CA ALA A 29 40.14 -0.13 22.54
C ALA A 29 38.99 0.78 22.02
N GLU A 30 38.99 2.06 22.39
CA GLU A 30 37.98 3.04 21.95
C GLU A 30 38.23 3.57 20.53
N GLN A 31 39.47 3.51 20.03
CA GLN A 31 39.79 3.91 18.67
C GLN A 31 39.44 2.86 17.61
N ASP A 32 39.38 1.57 17.96
CA ASP A 32 39.12 0.48 17.01
C ASP A 32 37.62 0.22 16.74
N SER A 33 36.72 0.65 17.62
CA SER A 33 35.27 0.55 17.39
C SER A 33 34.72 1.63 16.44
N SER A 34 35.45 2.75 16.29
CA SER A 34 35.07 3.88 15.43
C SER A 34 35.43 3.69 13.94
N ARG A 35 36.30 2.73 13.62
CA ARG A 35 36.78 2.45 12.24
C ARG A 35 35.95 1.43 11.47
N ALA A 36 34.94 0.81 12.08
CA ALA A 36 34.30 -0.37 11.50
C ALA A 36 33.12 -0.09 10.54
N SER A 37 32.58 1.12 10.40
CA SER A 37 31.52 1.40 9.40
C SER A 37 32.02 2.26 8.24
N ARG A 38 32.54 1.63 7.18
CA ARG A 38 32.93 2.34 5.93
C ARG A 38 31.79 3.13 5.28
N PHE A 39 30.53 2.82 5.59
CA PHE A 39 29.37 3.48 4.99
C PHE A 39 28.71 4.46 5.96
N LYS A 40 28.38 5.65 5.45
CA LYS A 40 27.55 6.62 6.16
C LYS A 40 26.10 6.11 6.21
N PRO A 41 25.32 6.39 7.28
CA PRO A 41 23.95 5.90 7.41
C PRO A 41 23.00 6.25 6.26
N TRP A 42 23.21 7.40 5.61
CA TRP A 42 22.40 7.81 4.45
C TRP A 42 22.71 6.98 3.20
N GLN A 43 23.97 6.55 3.01
CA GLN A 43 24.36 5.70 1.87
C GLN A 43 23.64 4.35 1.93
N LEU A 44 23.52 3.76 3.12
CA LEU A 44 22.78 2.50 3.29
C LEU A 44 21.29 2.67 3.01
N ARG A 45 20.67 3.79 3.41
CA ARG A 45 19.26 4.06 3.10
C ARG A 45 19.03 4.27 1.60
N LEU A 46 19.93 4.98 0.93
CA LEU A 46 19.89 5.12 -0.52
C LEU A 46 20.09 3.77 -1.23
N ALA A 47 21.01 2.94 -0.74
CA ALA A 47 21.21 1.59 -1.27
C ALA A 47 19.96 0.71 -1.07
N GLU A 48 19.32 0.76 0.10
CA GLU A 48 18.02 0.09 0.35
C GLU A 48 16.97 0.56 -0.68
N GLY A 49 16.82 1.87 -0.89
CA GLY A 49 15.87 2.41 -1.87
C GLY A 49 16.19 2.01 -3.31
N ALA A 50 17.46 2.16 -3.72
CA ALA A 50 17.92 1.80 -5.05
C ALA A 50 17.73 0.31 -5.34
N VAL A 51 18.12 -0.58 -4.41
CA VAL A 51 17.95 -2.03 -4.57
C VAL A 51 16.46 -2.38 -4.69
N SER A 52 15.59 -1.80 -3.85
CA SER A 52 14.16 -2.11 -3.91
C SER A 52 13.54 -1.73 -5.26
N VAL A 53 13.84 -0.54 -5.76
CA VAL A 53 13.33 -0.03 -7.04
C VAL A 53 13.93 -0.80 -8.22
N LEU A 54 15.26 -0.94 -8.27
CA LEU A 54 15.95 -1.61 -9.37
C LEU A 54 15.53 -3.06 -9.49
N VAL A 55 15.48 -3.80 -8.38
CA VAL A 55 15.06 -5.20 -8.39
C VAL A 55 13.61 -5.32 -8.91
N SER A 56 12.71 -4.43 -8.49
CA SER A 56 11.33 -4.46 -8.98
C SER A 56 11.23 -4.20 -10.48
N LEU A 57 11.83 -3.12 -10.97
CA LEU A 57 11.73 -2.71 -12.38
C LEU A 57 12.49 -3.65 -13.32
N LEU A 58 13.68 -4.14 -12.92
CA LEU A 58 14.42 -5.13 -13.71
C LEU A 58 13.69 -6.46 -13.76
N PHE A 59 13.03 -6.86 -12.67
CA PHE A 59 12.22 -8.08 -12.65
C PHE A 59 10.98 -7.97 -13.55
N LEU A 60 10.27 -6.84 -13.49
CA LEU A 60 9.19 -6.53 -14.43
C LEU A 60 9.71 -6.59 -15.87
N ARG A 61 10.85 -5.93 -16.15
CA ARG A 61 11.47 -5.93 -17.48
C ARG A 61 11.81 -7.33 -17.96
N LEU A 62 12.32 -8.20 -17.09
CA LEU A 62 12.57 -9.60 -17.40
C LEU A 62 11.27 -10.33 -17.76
N CYS A 63 10.20 -10.12 -16.99
CA CYS A 63 8.90 -10.74 -17.20
C CYS A 63 8.19 -10.27 -18.49
N MET A 64 8.44 -9.05 -18.96
CA MET A 64 7.89 -8.56 -20.24
C MET A 64 8.38 -9.37 -21.47
N HIS A 65 9.46 -10.16 -21.33
CA HIS A 65 9.96 -11.04 -22.40
C HIS A 65 9.32 -12.43 -22.40
N ILE A 66 8.40 -12.72 -21.48
CA ILE A 66 7.68 -13.98 -21.45
C ILE A 66 6.71 -14.01 -22.65
N SER A 67 6.94 -14.96 -23.56
CA SER A 67 6.10 -15.16 -24.74
C SER A 67 5.18 -16.35 -24.52
N VAL A 68 3.91 -16.07 -24.23
CA VAL A 68 2.82 -17.04 -24.12
C VAL A 68 1.56 -16.46 -24.78
N ASN A 69 0.55 -17.28 -25.07
CA ASN A 69 -0.77 -16.75 -25.43
C ASN A 69 -1.60 -16.55 -24.15
N PRO A 70 -1.81 -15.32 -23.67
CA PRO A 70 -2.51 -15.09 -22.41
C PRO A 70 -4.03 -15.31 -22.50
N LEU A 71 -4.60 -15.44 -23.70
CA LEU A 71 -6.02 -15.77 -23.87
C LEU A 71 -6.30 -17.26 -23.70
N GLN A 72 -5.27 -18.11 -23.73
CA GLN A 72 -5.41 -19.54 -23.45
C GLN A 72 -5.06 -19.83 -21.99
N ARG A 73 -5.90 -20.60 -21.30
CA ARG A 73 -5.66 -20.92 -19.89
C ARG A 73 -4.31 -21.59 -19.65
N VAL A 74 -3.90 -22.50 -20.53
CA VAL A 74 -2.57 -23.13 -20.46
C VAL A 74 -1.47 -22.08 -20.58
N GLY A 75 -1.59 -21.13 -21.52
CA GLY A 75 -0.64 -20.04 -21.68
C GLY A 75 -0.56 -19.11 -20.45
N GLN A 76 -1.69 -18.82 -19.81
CA GLN A 76 -1.73 -18.07 -18.54
C GLN A 76 -0.94 -18.78 -17.44
N VAL A 77 -1.21 -20.08 -17.23
CA VAL A 77 -0.54 -20.89 -16.22
C VAL A 77 0.95 -21.02 -16.52
N SER A 78 1.33 -21.28 -17.78
CA SER A 78 2.74 -21.33 -18.20
C SER A 78 3.45 -19.99 -18.00
N GLY A 79 2.79 -18.87 -18.29
CA GLY A 79 3.33 -17.54 -18.09
C GLY A 79 3.56 -17.23 -16.61
N LEU A 80 2.59 -17.51 -15.75
CA LEU A 80 2.74 -17.37 -14.29
C LEU A 80 3.84 -18.27 -13.74
N ALA A 81 3.90 -19.53 -14.17
CA ALA A 81 4.97 -20.45 -13.80
C ALA A 81 6.34 -19.89 -14.21
N LYS A 82 6.44 -19.24 -15.38
CA LYS A 82 7.67 -18.60 -15.84
C LYS A 82 8.05 -17.39 -14.99
N VAL A 83 7.08 -16.57 -14.58
CA VAL A 83 7.30 -15.49 -13.60
C VAL A 83 7.86 -16.06 -12.29
N GLN A 84 7.28 -17.15 -11.77
CA GLN A 84 7.78 -17.80 -10.56
C GLN A 84 9.17 -18.41 -10.73
N GLN A 85 9.46 -18.99 -11.90
CA GLN A 85 10.80 -19.49 -12.24
C GLN A 85 11.83 -18.36 -12.19
N TYR A 86 11.55 -17.21 -12.80
CA TYR A 86 12.41 -16.03 -12.69
C TYR A 86 12.52 -15.54 -11.25
N GLY A 87 11.42 -15.55 -10.51
CA GLY A 87 11.38 -15.21 -9.08
C GLY A 87 12.33 -16.09 -8.26
N ALA A 88 12.35 -17.39 -8.53
CA ALA A 88 13.28 -18.32 -7.89
C ALA A 88 14.74 -18.08 -8.30
N ILE A 89 15.01 -17.84 -9.59
CA ILE A 89 16.36 -17.56 -10.11
C ILE A 89 16.97 -16.31 -9.46
N VAL A 90 16.17 -15.27 -9.21
CA VAL A 90 16.64 -14.04 -8.55
C VAL A 90 16.59 -14.14 -7.03
N GLY A 91 15.52 -14.71 -6.47
CA GLY A 91 15.25 -14.76 -5.05
C GLY A 91 16.12 -15.76 -4.28
N LEU A 92 16.34 -16.97 -4.82
CA LEU A 92 17.12 -18.00 -4.12
C LEU A 92 18.57 -17.58 -3.85
N PRO A 93 19.31 -16.95 -4.79
CA PRO A 93 20.64 -16.41 -4.51
C PRO A 93 20.64 -15.35 -3.41
N LEU A 94 19.64 -14.46 -3.37
CA LEU A 94 19.51 -13.44 -2.33
C LEU A 94 19.28 -14.06 -0.95
N LEU A 95 18.41 -15.07 -0.87
CA LEU A 95 18.15 -15.80 0.37
C LEU A 95 19.35 -16.64 0.80
N ALA A 96 20.05 -17.30 -0.14
CA ALA A 96 21.27 -18.05 0.14
C ALA A 96 22.37 -17.13 0.69
N LEU A 97 22.55 -15.94 0.11
CA LEU A 97 23.47 -14.93 0.62
C LEU A 97 23.11 -14.49 2.05
N LEU A 98 21.83 -14.26 2.33
CA LEU A 98 21.35 -13.91 3.67
C LEU A 98 21.62 -15.02 4.69
N LEU A 99 21.27 -16.26 4.35
CA LEU A 99 21.49 -17.43 5.20
C LEU A 99 22.97 -17.68 5.45
N TYR A 100 23.80 -17.56 4.41
CA TYR A 100 25.25 -17.66 4.53
C TYR A 100 25.81 -16.58 5.45
N ALA A 101 25.39 -15.32 5.28
CA ALA A 101 25.81 -14.22 6.14
C ALA A 101 25.32 -14.41 7.60
N ALA A 102 24.14 -14.98 7.82
CA ALA A 102 23.61 -15.29 9.14
C ALA A 102 24.33 -16.48 9.82
N TYR A 103 24.80 -17.44 9.03
CA TYR A 103 25.44 -18.66 9.54
C TYR A 103 26.94 -18.48 9.79
N ARG A 104 27.66 -17.86 8.85
CA ARG A 104 29.13 -17.74 8.82
C ARG A 104 29.64 -16.30 8.81
N GLY A 105 28.78 -15.31 8.54
CA GLY A 105 29.18 -13.92 8.40
C GLY A 105 29.43 -13.21 9.74
N SER A 106 30.18 -12.10 9.69
CA SER A 106 30.22 -11.16 10.81
C SER A 106 28.87 -10.45 10.97
N LEU A 107 28.58 -9.99 12.19
CA LEU A 107 27.33 -9.28 12.49
C LEU A 107 27.07 -8.10 11.55
N GLN A 108 28.13 -7.35 11.21
CA GLN A 108 28.04 -6.23 10.28
C GLN A 108 27.64 -6.67 8.86
N ARG A 109 28.28 -7.72 8.32
CA ARG A 109 27.96 -8.25 6.99
C ARG A 109 26.52 -8.76 6.95
N TYR A 110 26.10 -9.46 8.00
CA TYR A 110 24.71 -9.91 8.15
C TYR A 110 23.72 -8.74 8.16
N GLN A 111 23.97 -7.67 8.93
CA GLN A 111 23.07 -6.51 8.98
C GLN A 111 22.93 -5.78 7.64
N ILE A 112 24.03 -5.69 6.86
CA ILE A 112 23.99 -5.12 5.50
C ILE A 112 23.20 -6.04 4.58
N ALA A 113 23.51 -7.34 4.56
CA ALA A 113 22.80 -8.33 3.75
C ALA A 113 21.29 -8.35 4.07
N GLN A 114 20.92 -8.35 5.35
CA GLN A 114 19.55 -8.32 5.81
C GLN A 114 18.79 -7.09 5.28
N ARG A 115 19.40 -5.90 5.34
CA ARG A 115 18.80 -4.66 4.81
C ARG A 115 18.54 -4.75 3.32
N LEU A 116 19.55 -5.12 2.54
CA LEU A 116 19.46 -5.18 1.09
C LEU A 116 18.52 -6.29 0.63
N VAL A 117 18.49 -7.44 1.32
CA VAL A 117 17.56 -8.53 1.00
C VAL A 117 16.12 -8.16 1.38
N CYS A 118 15.88 -7.47 2.50
CA CYS A 118 14.53 -6.94 2.80
C CYS A 118 14.05 -5.98 1.70
N ALA A 119 14.93 -5.06 1.26
CA ALA A 119 14.64 -4.13 0.18
C ALA A 119 14.36 -4.86 -1.15
N ALA A 120 15.18 -5.83 -1.51
CA ALA A 120 15.02 -6.65 -2.71
C ALA A 120 13.73 -7.47 -2.67
N LEU A 121 13.38 -8.08 -1.53
CA LEU A 121 12.14 -8.82 -1.35
C LEU A 121 10.90 -7.93 -1.51
N ALA A 122 10.94 -6.71 -0.98
CA ALA A 122 9.86 -5.73 -1.21
C ALA A 122 9.68 -5.41 -2.70
N GLY A 123 10.80 -5.26 -3.43
CA GLY A 123 10.80 -5.06 -4.87
C GLY A 123 10.28 -6.27 -5.65
N LEU A 124 10.84 -7.46 -5.40
CA LEU A 124 10.46 -8.71 -6.08
C LEU A 124 8.98 -9.05 -5.89
N ALA A 125 8.44 -8.86 -4.68
CA ALA A 125 7.05 -9.20 -4.37
C ALA A 125 6.06 -8.51 -5.32
N THR A 126 6.21 -7.21 -5.50
CA THR A 126 5.30 -6.41 -6.35
C THR A 126 5.74 -6.35 -7.81
N GLY A 127 7.04 -6.48 -8.08
CA GLY A 127 7.55 -6.74 -9.42
C GLY A 127 7.02 -8.05 -10.01
N ALA A 128 6.79 -9.09 -9.19
CA ALA A 128 6.17 -10.34 -9.63
C ALA A 128 4.69 -10.19 -9.93
N VAL A 129 3.95 -9.41 -9.14
CA VAL A 129 2.55 -9.05 -9.47
C VAL A 129 2.51 -8.31 -10.80
N ALA A 130 3.31 -7.25 -10.96
CA ALA A 130 3.39 -6.48 -12.21
C ALA A 130 3.85 -7.34 -13.39
N GLY A 131 4.80 -8.26 -13.18
CA GLY A 131 5.24 -9.22 -14.19
C GLY A 131 4.13 -10.16 -14.63
N GLY A 132 3.28 -10.61 -13.71
CA GLY A 132 2.08 -11.38 -14.04
C GLY A 132 1.05 -10.57 -14.84
N ILE A 133 0.86 -9.29 -14.52
CA ILE A 133 0.01 -8.38 -15.33
C ILE A 133 0.62 -8.15 -16.71
N ALA A 134 1.95 -8.02 -16.81
CA ALA A 134 2.62 -7.91 -18.11
C ALA A 134 2.44 -9.16 -18.98
N VAL A 135 2.39 -10.35 -18.36
CA VAL A 135 2.01 -11.60 -19.03
C VAL A 135 0.55 -11.55 -19.48
N ALA A 136 -0.38 -11.14 -18.62
CA ALA A 136 -1.80 -11.02 -18.95
C ALA A 136 -2.05 -10.09 -20.15
N LEU A 137 -1.25 -9.02 -20.26
CA LEU A 137 -1.28 -8.02 -21.34
C LEU A 137 -0.26 -8.30 -22.47
N HIS A 138 0.32 -9.50 -22.54
CA HIS A 138 1.30 -9.83 -23.57
C HIS A 138 0.65 -9.86 -24.96
N GLY A 139 1.18 -9.08 -25.90
CA GLY A 139 0.68 -9.02 -27.28
C GLY A 139 -0.38 -7.94 -27.55
N THR A 140 -0.75 -7.15 -26.54
CA THR A 140 -1.52 -5.91 -26.70
C THR A 140 -0.77 -4.72 -26.08
N PRO A 141 -0.80 -3.53 -26.69
CA PRO A 141 -0.23 -2.33 -26.08
C PRO A 141 -1.15 -1.66 -25.05
N PHE A 142 -2.43 -2.08 -24.95
CA PHE A 142 -3.38 -1.51 -23.99
C PHE A 142 -3.20 -2.03 -22.57
N GLY A 143 -3.56 -1.19 -21.59
CA GLY A 143 -3.60 -1.53 -20.17
C GLY A 143 -4.84 -2.36 -19.80
N LEU A 144 -4.91 -2.76 -18.53
CA LEU A 144 -6.11 -3.38 -17.95
C LEU A 144 -7.30 -2.42 -18.10
N GLY A 145 -8.43 -2.96 -18.56
CA GLY A 145 -9.69 -2.25 -18.82
C GLY A 145 -9.83 -1.84 -20.29
N GLY A 146 -8.73 -1.84 -21.06
CA GLY A 146 -8.75 -1.40 -22.45
C GLY A 146 -9.15 0.08 -22.55
N GLN A 147 -10.38 0.33 -23.00
CA GLN A 147 -10.97 1.68 -23.10
C GLN A 147 -12.28 1.79 -22.31
N GLU A 148 -12.60 0.80 -21.48
CA GLU A 148 -13.85 0.72 -20.72
C GLU A 148 -13.61 0.83 -19.20
N GLY A 149 -14.71 1.00 -18.47
CA GLY A 149 -14.72 1.09 -17.01
C GLY A 149 -13.89 2.25 -16.47
N ASP A 150 -13.39 2.08 -15.26
CA ASP A 150 -12.61 3.14 -14.60
C ASP A 150 -11.29 3.50 -15.31
N PRO A 151 -10.52 2.55 -15.89
CA PRO A 151 -9.39 2.92 -16.73
C PRO A 151 -9.82 3.79 -17.92
N GLY A 152 -10.92 3.45 -18.59
CA GLY A 152 -11.50 4.26 -19.66
C GLY A 152 -11.85 5.68 -19.21
N ASN A 153 -12.46 5.84 -18.04
CA ASN A 153 -12.74 7.15 -17.44
C ASN A 153 -11.48 7.99 -17.25
N VAL A 154 -10.43 7.39 -16.68
CA VAL A 154 -9.16 8.08 -16.43
C VAL A 154 -8.42 8.41 -17.73
N MET A 155 -8.51 7.53 -18.74
CA MET A 155 -8.02 7.80 -20.09
C MET A 155 -8.78 8.97 -20.74
N GLY A 156 -10.10 9.03 -20.57
CA GLY A 156 -10.93 10.15 -21.00
C GLY A 156 -10.51 11.47 -20.37
N MET A 157 -10.32 11.50 -19.05
CA MET A 157 -9.79 12.66 -18.32
C MET A 157 -8.42 13.11 -18.87
N ALA A 158 -7.51 12.17 -19.15
CA ALA A 158 -6.21 12.49 -19.72
C ALA A 158 -6.32 13.05 -21.15
N ASN A 159 -7.21 12.50 -21.98
CA ASN A 159 -7.51 13.05 -23.30
C ASN A 159 -8.05 14.48 -23.22
N ASP A 160 -8.95 14.75 -22.28
CA ASP A 160 -9.51 16.08 -22.07
C ASP A 160 -8.43 17.08 -21.63
N MET A 161 -7.47 16.65 -20.82
CA MET A 161 -6.29 17.46 -20.50
C MET A 161 -5.43 17.75 -21.73
N ILE A 162 -5.16 16.75 -22.58
CA ILE A 162 -4.40 16.92 -23.83
C ILE A 162 -5.11 17.90 -24.78
N ARG A 163 -6.45 17.85 -24.84
CA ARG A 163 -7.28 18.75 -25.66
C ARG A 163 -7.47 20.15 -25.06
N GLY A 164 -7.05 20.37 -23.81
CA GLY A 164 -7.21 21.66 -23.12
C GLY A 164 -8.56 21.88 -22.43
N ASN A 165 -9.40 20.85 -22.30
CA ASN A 165 -10.72 20.92 -21.68
C ASN A 165 -10.67 20.91 -20.13
N GLY A 166 -9.51 20.67 -19.53
CA GLY A 166 -9.31 20.63 -18.08
C GLY A 166 -9.76 19.32 -17.44
N LEU A 167 -9.78 19.28 -16.10
CA LEU A 167 -10.25 18.13 -15.33
C LEU A 167 -11.64 18.38 -14.73
N PRO A 168 -12.47 17.34 -14.68
CA PRO A 168 -13.84 17.42 -14.19
C PRO A 168 -13.90 17.38 -12.65
N GLY A 169 -14.80 18.20 -12.11
CA GLY A 169 -15.23 18.11 -10.71
C GLY A 169 -14.10 18.14 -9.68
N VAL A 170 -14.14 17.16 -8.76
CA VAL A 170 -13.25 17.03 -7.59
C VAL A 170 -12.26 15.86 -7.73
N TYR A 171 -11.94 15.44 -8.96
CA TYR A 171 -11.05 14.31 -9.18
C TYR A 171 -9.57 14.68 -8.91
N PRO A 172 -8.76 13.82 -8.26
CA PRO A 172 -7.33 14.07 -8.04
C PRO A 172 -6.55 14.19 -9.35
N PRO A 173 -5.83 15.31 -9.60
CA PRO A 173 -5.35 15.63 -10.94
C PRO A 173 -4.05 14.91 -11.33
N LEU A 174 -3.24 14.46 -10.38
CA LEU A 174 -1.84 14.14 -10.68
C LEU A 174 -1.68 12.84 -11.50
N PHE A 175 -2.55 11.85 -11.31
CA PHE A 175 -2.49 10.61 -12.10
C PHE A 175 -2.99 10.81 -13.55
N PRO A 176 -4.16 11.42 -13.81
CA PRO A 176 -4.56 11.81 -15.17
C PRO A 176 -3.54 12.70 -15.86
N ALA A 177 -2.94 13.67 -15.14
CA ALA A 177 -1.89 14.54 -15.69
C ALA A 177 -0.63 13.75 -16.07
N ALA A 178 -0.19 12.81 -15.23
CA ALA A 178 0.94 11.94 -15.55
C ALA A 178 0.64 11.06 -16.76
N LEU A 179 -0.59 10.55 -16.86
CA LEU A 179 -1.04 9.76 -18.01
C LEU A 179 -1.03 10.58 -19.30
N ALA A 180 -1.56 11.81 -19.26
CA ALA A 180 -1.53 12.75 -20.38
C ALA A 180 -0.08 13.05 -20.83
N LEU A 181 0.80 13.35 -19.88
CA LEU A 181 2.21 13.64 -20.15
C LEU A 181 2.92 12.45 -20.80
N VAL A 182 2.73 11.23 -20.28
CA VAL A 182 3.36 10.02 -20.83
C VAL A 182 2.81 9.72 -22.22
N ALA A 183 1.51 9.91 -22.44
CA ALA A 183 0.90 9.70 -23.75
C ALA A 183 1.43 10.67 -24.80
N ASP A 184 1.51 11.96 -24.47
CA ASP A 184 2.01 13.02 -25.36
C ASP A 184 3.51 12.84 -25.68
N THR A 185 4.30 12.47 -24.66
CA THR A 185 5.76 12.34 -24.81
C THR A 185 6.18 11.06 -25.53
N PHE A 186 5.50 9.93 -25.28
CA PHE A 186 5.97 8.60 -25.70
C PHE A 186 5.04 7.84 -26.64
N HIS A 187 3.75 8.21 -26.74
CA HIS A 187 2.74 7.37 -27.40
C HIS A 187 1.86 8.12 -28.42
N ASN A 188 2.26 9.29 -28.92
CA ASN A 188 1.51 10.07 -29.92
C ASN A 188 0.18 10.67 -29.41
N GLY A 189 0.15 11.15 -28.16
CA GLY A 189 -0.96 11.93 -27.61
C GLY A 189 -2.23 11.10 -27.41
N VAL A 190 -3.39 11.64 -27.82
CA VAL A 190 -4.74 11.06 -27.59
C VAL A 190 -4.86 9.60 -28.03
N ALA A 191 -4.29 9.23 -29.19
CA ALA A 191 -4.34 7.85 -29.68
C ALA A 191 -3.46 6.89 -28.87
N GLY A 192 -2.56 7.41 -28.03
CA GLY A 192 -1.60 6.68 -27.20
C GLY A 192 -1.94 6.58 -25.73
N VAL A 193 -3.02 7.21 -25.28
CA VAL A 193 -3.35 7.24 -23.85
C VAL A 193 -3.56 5.84 -23.27
N GLY A 194 -4.12 4.90 -24.05
CA GLY A 194 -4.24 3.50 -23.62
C GLY A 194 -2.91 2.78 -23.42
N TYR A 195 -1.86 3.20 -24.14
CA TYR A 195 -0.52 2.62 -24.04
C TYR A 195 0.21 3.19 -22.84
N ALA A 196 0.09 4.50 -22.64
CA ALA A 196 0.55 5.18 -21.43
C ALA A 196 -0.10 4.60 -20.16
N MET A 197 -1.39 4.23 -20.24
CA MET A 197 -2.11 3.59 -19.13
C MET A 197 -1.47 2.24 -18.78
N LYS A 198 -1.12 1.42 -19.78
CA LYS A 198 -0.40 0.17 -19.57
C LYS A 198 0.92 0.40 -18.82
N ASP A 199 1.73 1.35 -19.30
CA ASP A 199 3.03 1.64 -18.70
C ASP A 199 2.89 2.07 -17.24
N LEU A 200 1.99 3.01 -16.96
CA LEU A 200 1.75 3.49 -15.60
C LEU A 200 1.16 2.41 -14.70
N GLN A 201 0.24 1.58 -15.18
CA GLN A 201 -0.30 0.46 -14.41
C GLN A 201 0.81 -0.52 -14.00
N LEU A 202 1.68 -0.91 -14.95
CA LEU A 202 2.79 -1.82 -14.68
C LEU A 202 3.83 -1.21 -13.73
N ILE A 203 4.25 0.03 -13.98
CA ILE A 203 5.27 0.73 -13.18
C ILE A 203 4.75 0.99 -11.77
N CYS A 204 3.55 1.56 -11.60
CA CYS A 204 3.00 1.84 -10.27
C CYS A 204 2.77 0.55 -9.47
N THR A 205 2.29 -0.52 -10.12
CA THR A 205 2.16 -1.84 -9.48
C THR A 205 3.52 -2.35 -9.01
N ALA A 206 4.55 -2.30 -9.85
CA ALA A 206 5.90 -2.73 -9.51
C ALA A 206 6.51 -1.90 -8.37
N LEU A 207 6.26 -0.59 -8.33
CA LEU A 207 6.83 0.31 -7.33
C LEU A 207 6.10 0.30 -5.98
N ALA A 208 4.94 -0.35 -5.89
CA ALA A 208 4.15 -0.36 -4.66
C ALA A 208 4.87 -0.97 -3.45
N GLY A 209 5.54 -2.11 -3.63
CA GLY A 209 6.32 -2.75 -2.57
C GLY A 209 7.49 -1.89 -2.10
N PRO A 210 8.32 -1.34 -3.01
CA PRO A 210 9.34 -0.35 -2.68
C PRO A 210 8.81 0.86 -1.92
N MET A 211 7.71 1.48 -2.39
CA MET A 211 7.08 2.63 -1.72
C MET A 211 6.63 2.28 -0.31
N ALA A 212 5.91 1.16 -0.15
CA ALA A 212 5.46 0.65 1.13
C ALA A 212 6.62 0.41 2.10
N TYR A 213 7.65 -0.30 1.63
CA TYR A 213 8.82 -0.63 2.43
C TYR A 213 9.53 0.63 2.91
N LEU A 214 9.83 1.57 2.00
CA LEU A 214 10.54 2.81 2.34
C LEU A 214 9.73 3.70 3.30
N ALA A 215 8.40 3.75 3.14
CA ALA A 215 7.53 4.46 4.07
C ALA A 215 7.59 3.84 5.47
N TRP A 216 7.53 2.51 5.59
CA TRP A 216 7.71 1.81 6.87
C TRP A 216 9.11 1.94 7.46
N ARG A 217 10.15 2.12 6.63
CA ARG A 217 11.52 2.34 7.10
C ARG A 217 11.71 3.68 7.83
N LEU A 218 10.76 4.61 7.72
CA LEU A 218 10.71 5.81 8.58
C LEU A 218 10.54 5.44 10.06
N LEU A 219 9.87 4.31 10.36
CA LEU A 219 9.42 3.93 11.70
C LEU A 219 10.05 2.64 12.21
N LEU A 220 10.28 1.67 11.33
CA LEU A 220 10.59 0.28 11.68
C LEU A 220 11.95 -0.17 11.15
N ARG A 221 12.54 -1.17 11.83
CA ARG A 221 13.73 -1.88 11.35
C ARG A 221 13.39 -2.70 10.08
N PRO A 222 14.38 -3.05 9.23
CA PRO A 222 14.17 -3.67 7.92
C PRO A 222 13.21 -4.86 7.91
N VAL A 223 13.38 -5.83 8.82
CA VAL A 223 12.52 -7.04 8.86
C VAL A 223 11.07 -6.69 9.16
N TRP A 224 10.83 -5.87 10.18
CA TRP A 224 9.47 -5.46 10.54
C TRP A 224 8.82 -4.59 9.45
N ALA A 225 9.60 -3.75 8.78
CA ALA A 225 9.12 -2.96 7.65
C ALA A 225 8.66 -3.86 6.50
N VAL A 226 9.46 -4.86 6.12
CA VAL A 226 9.10 -5.76 5.00
C VAL A 226 7.95 -6.72 5.37
N LEU A 227 7.84 -7.14 6.64
CA LEU A 227 6.72 -7.96 7.14
C LEU A 227 5.37 -7.26 7.06
N ILE A 228 5.33 -5.92 7.10
CA ILE A 228 4.11 -5.16 6.84
C ILE A 228 3.98 -4.88 5.33
N ALA A 229 5.05 -4.37 4.72
CA ALA A 229 5.03 -3.87 3.35
C ALA A 229 4.68 -4.95 2.32
N VAL A 230 5.30 -6.13 2.38
CA VAL A 230 5.08 -7.18 1.37
C VAL A 230 3.66 -7.73 1.42
N PRO A 231 3.12 -8.18 2.57
CA PRO A 231 1.75 -8.68 2.62
C PRO A 231 0.74 -7.61 2.25
N SER A 232 0.85 -6.39 2.79
CA SER A 232 -0.10 -5.33 2.45
C SER A 232 -0.06 -4.94 0.98
N ALA A 233 1.13 -4.87 0.36
CA ALA A 233 1.24 -4.56 -1.05
C ALA A 233 0.67 -5.68 -1.93
N ILE A 234 0.94 -6.96 -1.66
CA ILE A 234 0.37 -8.05 -2.48
C ILE A 234 -1.15 -8.11 -2.36
N VAL A 235 -1.66 -7.94 -1.13
CA VAL A 235 -3.07 -8.16 -0.80
C VAL A 235 -3.94 -7.00 -1.28
N PHE A 236 -3.49 -5.76 -1.11
CA PHE A 236 -4.28 -4.57 -1.42
C PHE A 236 -3.96 -3.94 -2.78
N MET A 237 -2.95 -4.40 -3.51
CA MET A 237 -2.69 -3.85 -4.84
C MET A 237 -3.78 -4.27 -5.80
N ASP A 238 -4.46 -3.27 -6.36
CA ASP A 238 -5.32 -3.38 -7.51
C ASP A 238 -4.58 -2.77 -8.72
N PRO A 239 -4.01 -3.61 -9.62
CA PRO A 239 -3.27 -3.15 -10.79
C PRO A 239 -4.11 -2.40 -11.83
N ILE A 240 -5.45 -2.43 -11.74
CA ILE A 240 -6.32 -1.61 -12.59
C ILE A 240 -6.18 -0.14 -12.19
N ARG A 241 -6.11 0.13 -10.88
CA ARG A 241 -5.99 1.49 -10.28
C ARG A 241 -4.88 1.54 -9.22
N PRO A 242 -3.62 1.30 -9.59
CA PRO A 242 -2.54 1.10 -8.61
C PRO A 242 -2.22 2.39 -7.84
N TYR A 243 -2.50 3.55 -8.44
CA TYR A 243 -2.28 4.87 -7.82
C TYR A 243 -3.09 5.08 -6.54
N SER A 244 -4.33 4.58 -6.48
CA SER A 244 -5.17 4.72 -5.30
C SER A 244 -4.59 3.89 -4.14
N HIS A 245 -4.39 2.59 -4.32
CA HIS A 245 -3.91 1.69 -3.26
C HIS A 245 -2.47 1.99 -2.83
N ALA A 246 -1.60 2.41 -3.75
CA ALA A 246 -0.26 2.89 -3.39
C ALA A 246 -0.32 4.06 -2.39
N THR A 247 -1.26 4.98 -2.58
CA THR A 247 -1.47 6.10 -1.65
C THR A 247 -1.87 5.61 -0.27
N MET A 248 -2.81 4.67 -0.17
CA MET A 248 -3.22 4.09 1.12
C MET A 248 -2.04 3.50 1.90
N ILE A 249 -1.26 2.66 1.20
CA ILE A 249 -0.15 1.90 1.80
C ILE A 249 0.97 2.84 2.30
N VAL A 250 1.20 3.96 1.61
CA VAL A 250 2.20 4.96 2.00
C VAL A 250 1.67 5.92 3.07
N MET A 251 0.39 6.27 3.02
CA MET A 251 -0.23 7.28 3.89
C MET A 251 -0.14 6.92 5.37
N VAL A 252 -0.50 5.70 5.76
CA VAL A 252 -0.54 5.29 7.18
C VAL A 252 0.83 5.38 7.88
N PRO A 253 1.92 4.80 7.35
CA PRO A 253 3.25 4.99 7.95
C PRO A 253 3.73 6.44 7.92
N MET A 254 3.35 7.23 6.90
CA MET A 254 3.67 8.66 6.87
C MET A 254 2.95 9.44 7.98
N LEU A 255 1.66 9.15 8.23
CA LEU A 255 0.90 9.73 9.34
C LEU A 255 1.54 9.40 10.68
N ALA A 256 1.90 8.13 10.91
CA ALA A 256 2.57 7.71 12.14
C ALA A 256 3.95 8.37 12.30
N GLY A 257 4.70 8.55 11.20
CA GLY A 257 5.94 9.30 11.15
C GLY A 257 5.77 10.76 11.54
N CYS A 258 4.78 11.43 10.94
CA CYS A 258 4.44 12.83 11.21
C CYS A 258 4.05 13.02 12.69
N LEU A 259 3.18 12.16 13.23
CA LEU A 259 2.75 12.22 14.63
C LEU A 259 3.89 11.92 15.62
N ARG A 260 4.85 11.06 15.24
CA ARG A 260 6.07 10.84 16.04
C ARG A 260 6.92 12.11 16.12
N GLU A 261 7.11 12.80 14.99
CA GLU A 261 7.87 14.05 14.93
C GLU A 261 7.14 15.18 15.65
N LEU A 262 5.81 15.26 15.56
CA LEU A 262 4.99 16.19 16.34
C LEU A 262 5.26 16.06 17.85
N ARG A 263 5.28 14.81 18.38
CA ARG A 263 5.57 14.55 19.79
C ARG A 263 6.97 14.99 20.23
N ARG A 264 7.94 14.89 19.30
CA ARG A 264 9.37 15.20 19.50
C ARG A 264 9.76 16.60 19.01
N ALA A 265 8.81 17.41 18.54
CA ALA A 265 9.12 18.70 17.91
C ALA A 265 9.92 19.67 18.81
N HIS A 266 9.80 19.51 20.13
CA HIS A 266 10.54 20.30 21.12
C HIS A 266 12.03 19.94 21.26
N GLU A 267 12.41 18.72 20.92
CA GLU A 267 13.81 18.25 20.89
C GLU A 267 14.55 18.77 19.64
N LEU A 268 13.81 19.30 18.67
CA LEU A 268 14.36 19.71 17.38
C LEU A 268 14.70 21.22 17.34
N SER A 269 15.77 21.55 16.60
CA SER A 269 16.06 22.94 16.23
C SER A 269 14.91 23.54 15.40
N ARG A 270 14.69 24.86 15.43
CA ARG A 270 13.59 25.51 14.67
C ARG A 270 13.66 25.18 13.19
N ARG A 271 14.87 25.26 12.63
CA ARG A 271 15.14 24.94 11.23
C ARG A 271 14.77 23.49 10.92
N THR A 272 15.16 22.55 11.77
CA THR A 272 14.82 21.13 11.59
C THR A 272 13.31 20.89 11.72
N THR A 273 12.64 21.54 12.68
CA THR A 273 11.17 21.47 12.82
C THR A 273 10.47 21.91 11.55
N VAL A 274 10.83 23.09 11.01
CA VAL A 274 10.23 23.64 9.79
C VAL A 274 10.50 22.74 8.58
N LEU A 275 11.74 22.31 8.37
CA LEU A 275 12.09 21.47 7.22
C LEU A 275 11.40 20.11 7.26
N ARG A 276 11.33 19.46 8.42
CA ARG A 276 10.62 18.17 8.56
C ARG A 276 9.12 18.34 8.39
N ALA A 277 8.53 19.36 9.00
CA ALA A 277 7.10 19.68 8.87
C ALA A 277 6.72 19.98 7.41
N ALA A 278 7.50 20.81 6.72
CA ALA A 278 7.30 21.11 5.31
C ALA A 278 7.45 19.85 4.44
N GLY A 279 8.44 18.99 4.74
CA GLY A 279 8.61 17.72 4.04
C GLY A 279 7.40 16.79 4.17
N PHE A 280 6.84 16.63 5.38
CA PHE A 280 5.61 15.86 5.58
C PHE A 280 4.42 16.52 4.89
N GLY A 281 4.25 17.84 5.06
CA GLY A 281 3.15 18.58 4.45
C GLY A 281 3.13 18.49 2.93
N ALA A 282 4.28 18.76 2.29
CA ALA A 282 4.41 18.63 0.84
C ALA A 282 4.12 17.20 0.36
N ALA A 283 4.62 16.20 1.07
CA ALA A 283 4.36 14.80 0.71
C ALA A 283 2.88 14.42 0.89
N PHE A 284 2.18 14.91 1.94
CA PHE A 284 0.73 14.74 2.06
C PHE A 284 -0.03 15.47 0.94
N GLY A 285 0.39 16.68 0.58
CA GLY A 285 -0.21 17.42 -0.54
C GLY A 285 -0.05 16.68 -1.87
N LEU A 286 1.13 16.12 -2.15
CA LEU A 286 1.37 15.30 -3.35
C LEU A 286 0.53 14.03 -3.35
N LEU A 287 0.48 13.30 -2.23
CA LEU A 287 -0.39 12.12 -2.09
C LEU A 287 -1.86 12.49 -2.27
N PHE A 288 -2.29 13.65 -1.76
CA PHE A 288 -3.65 14.13 -1.90
C PHE A 288 -4.00 14.45 -3.35
N LEU A 289 -3.07 15.06 -4.11
CA LEU A 289 -3.24 15.29 -5.55
C LEU A 289 -3.16 14.00 -6.38
N TRP A 290 -2.43 12.99 -5.91
CA TRP A 290 -2.34 11.67 -6.55
C TRP A 290 -3.61 10.85 -6.32
N TYR A 291 -4.08 10.79 -5.07
CA TYR A 291 -5.35 10.21 -4.68
C TYR A 291 -5.81 10.69 -3.30
N SER A 292 -6.92 11.43 -3.24
CA SER A 292 -7.42 12.04 -2.00
C SER A 292 -8.34 11.12 -1.16
N GLY A 293 -8.91 10.06 -1.75
CA GLY A 293 -10.00 9.29 -1.15
C GLY A 293 -9.70 8.70 0.23
N TRP A 294 -8.45 8.28 0.49
CA TRP A 294 -8.07 7.67 1.77
C TRP A 294 -7.95 8.66 2.94
N PHE A 295 -7.76 9.95 2.65
CA PHE A 295 -7.65 10.98 3.67
C PHE A 295 -8.97 11.13 4.43
N VAL A 296 -10.11 11.06 3.73
CA VAL A 296 -11.44 11.20 4.33
C VAL A 296 -11.66 10.19 5.45
N TRP A 297 -11.27 8.93 5.23
CA TRP A 297 -11.52 7.84 6.17
C TRP A 297 -10.64 7.87 7.41
N THR A 298 -9.44 8.44 7.31
CA THR A 298 -8.46 8.47 8.41
C THR A 298 -8.41 9.81 9.14
N ALA A 299 -8.84 10.90 8.50
CA ALA A 299 -8.68 12.26 9.01
C ALA A 299 -9.31 12.49 10.39
N PRO A 300 -10.57 12.09 10.68
CA PRO A 300 -11.15 12.30 12.01
C PRO A 300 -10.33 11.64 13.14
N GLY A 301 -9.96 10.37 12.96
CA GLY A 301 -9.15 9.65 13.95
C GLY A 301 -7.77 10.26 14.14
N VAL A 302 -7.10 10.62 13.04
CA VAL A 302 -5.78 11.27 13.08
C VAL A 302 -5.86 12.64 13.77
N LEU A 303 -6.90 13.43 13.50
CA LEU A 303 -7.11 14.73 14.12
C LEU A 303 -7.29 14.60 15.64
N VAL A 304 -8.14 13.68 16.09
CA VAL A 304 -8.33 13.39 17.51
C VAL A 304 -7.00 12.93 18.14
N LEU A 305 -6.27 12.03 17.49
CA LEU A 305 -4.97 11.57 17.99
C LEU A 305 -3.94 12.70 18.05
N ALA A 306 -3.89 13.57 17.05
CA ALA A 306 -2.99 14.73 17.03
C ALA A 306 -3.29 15.64 18.22
N LEU A 307 -4.56 15.93 18.52
CA LEU A 307 -4.95 16.69 19.70
C LEU A 307 -4.45 16.02 20.99
N PHE A 308 -4.55 14.70 21.14
CA PHE A 308 -4.03 14.02 22.34
C PHE A 308 -2.49 14.00 22.43
N LEU A 309 -1.78 14.09 21.30
CA LEU A 309 -0.32 14.08 21.26
C LEU A 309 0.29 15.47 21.43
N VAL A 310 -0.47 16.54 21.22
CA VAL A 310 -0.02 17.90 21.48
C VAL A 310 0.24 18.08 22.98
N PRO A 311 1.41 18.63 23.37
CA PRO A 311 1.83 18.73 24.77
C PRO A 311 1.19 19.95 25.47
N TRP A 312 -0.14 20.00 25.55
CA TRP A 312 -0.91 21.16 26.06
C TRP A 312 -0.47 21.67 27.43
N ARG A 313 -0.05 20.76 28.33
CA ARG A 313 0.27 21.07 29.74
C ARG A 313 1.77 21.11 30.05
N GLN A 314 2.66 20.96 29.06
CA GLN A 314 4.10 20.79 29.29
C GLN A 314 4.92 22.06 29.02
N GLY A 315 4.29 23.23 29.18
CA GLY A 315 4.92 24.54 29.05
C GLY A 315 4.84 25.16 27.65
N ALA A 316 4.81 26.51 27.61
CA ALA A 316 4.58 27.28 26.39
C ALA A 316 5.66 27.07 25.30
N ALA A 317 6.92 26.85 25.69
CA ALA A 317 8.00 26.64 24.73
C ALA A 317 7.80 25.34 23.91
N ARG A 318 7.45 24.24 24.59
CA ARG A 318 7.18 22.94 23.97
C ARG A 318 5.91 22.99 23.11
N LEU A 319 4.86 23.65 23.61
CA LEU A 319 3.63 23.87 22.85
C LEU A 319 3.89 24.67 21.57
N ARG A 320 4.61 25.79 21.63
CA ARG A 320 4.96 26.60 20.45
C ARG A 320 5.69 25.81 19.37
N ARG A 321 6.58 24.88 19.75
CA ARG A 321 7.27 24.01 18.78
C ARG A 321 6.34 22.98 18.13
N ALA A 322 5.45 22.37 18.90
CA ALA A 322 4.45 21.46 18.37
C ALA A 322 3.48 22.18 17.43
N LEU A 323 3.00 23.38 17.81
CA LEU A 323 2.14 24.21 16.96
C LEU A 323 2.86 24.69 15.69
N LEU A 324 4.14 25.06 15.78
CA LEU A 324 4.95 25.39 14.60
C LEU A 324 5.02 24.20 13.64
N PHE A 325 5.31 23.00 14.16
CA PHE A 325 5.37 21.78 13.35
C PHE A 325 4.02 21.50 12.66
N LEU A 326 2.93 21.53 13.44
CA LEU A 326 1.57 21.30 12.93
C LEU A 326 1.19 22.34 11.88
N GLY A 327 1.38 23.63 12.18
CA GLY A 327 1.03 24.74 11.30
C GLY A 327 1.80 24.69 9.98
N VAL A 328 3.11 24.43 10.01
CA VAL A 328 3.92 24.29 8.78
C VAL A 328 3.51 23.05 7.98
N THR A 329 3.17 21.94 8.64
CA THR A 329 2.72 20.72 7.96
C THR A 329 1.40 20.97 7.23
N LEU A 330 0.42 21.56 7.91
CA LEU A 330 -0.89 21.89 7.33
C LEU A 330 -0.78 22.92 6.22
N LEU A 331 0.00 24.00 6.42
CA LEU A 331 0.21 25.02 5.41
C LEU A 331 0.88 24.44 4.16
N SER A 332 1.94 23.66 4.32
CA SER A 332 2.64 23.06 3.20
C SER A 332 1.76 22.03 2.46
N ALA A 333 0.94 21.26 3.17
CA ALA A 333 -0.03 20.36 2.55
C ALA A 333 -1.11 21.12 1.79
N ALA A 334 -1.62 22.22 2.35
CA ALA A 334 -2.63 23.06 1.72
C ALA A 334 -2.09 23.77 0.48
N VAL A 335 -0.86 24.29 0.52
CA VAL A 335 -0.23 24.96 -0.63
C VAL A 335 -0.01 23.97 -1.77
N VAL A 336 0.55 22.79 -1.50
CA VAL A 336 0.77 21.78 -2.53
C VAL A 336 -0.56 21.20 -3.03
N GLY A 337 -1.48 20.88 -2.12
CA GLY A 337 -2.80 20.33 -2.44
C GLY A 337 -3.84 21.35 -2.93
N ALA A 338 -3.48 22.63 -3.02
CA ALA A 338 -4.40 23.74 -3.31
C ALA A 338 -5.26 23.51 -4.57
N PRO A 339 -4.72 23.01 -5.71
CA PRO A 339 -5.53 22.81 -6.90
C PRO A 339 -6.78 21.96 -6.66
N LEU A 340 -6.64 20.87 -5.90
CA LEU A 340 -7.75 19.97 -5.58
C LEU A 340 -8.60 20.50 -4.41
N LEU A 341 -7.99 21.08 -3.38
CA LEU A 341 -8.72 21.64 -2.24
C LEU A 341 -9.70 22.73 -2.67
N ILE A 342 -9.29 23.60 -3.61
CA ILE A 342 -10.15 24.66 -4.14
C ILE A 342 -11.37 24.06 -4.86
N GLN A 343 -11.17 23.01 -5.66
CA GLN A 343 -12.28 22.33 -6.34
C GLN A 343 -13.21 21.62 -5.35
N MET A 344 -12.66 20.95 -4.34
CA MET A 344 -13.48 20.32 -3.29
C MET A 344 -14.33 21.32 -2.52
N VAL A 345 -13.81 22.51 -2.21
CA VAL A 345 -14.59 23.58 -1.56
C VAL A 345 -15.70 24.09 -2.48
N ARG A 346 -15.44 24.21 -3.78
CA ARG A 346 -16.42 24.72 -4.75
C ARG A 346 -17.51 23.72 -5.13
N LEU A 347 -17.14 22.46 -5.30
CA LEU A 347 -17.97 21.44 -5.98
C LEU A 347 -18.26 20.21 -5.11
N GLY A 348 -17.57 20.05 -3.96
CA GLY A 348 -17.62 18.82 -3.18
C GLY A 348 -19.00 18.46 -2.64
N ALA A 349 -19.79 19.45 -2.20
CA ALA A 349 -21.14 19.21 -1.68
C ALA A 349 -22.12 18.69 -2.74
N ALA A 350 -21.91 19.06 -4.01
CA ALA A 350 -22.73 18.64 -5.14
C ALA A 350 -22.27 17.29 -5.73
N THR A 351 -21.07 16.82 -5.39
CA THR A 351 -20.53 15.56 -5.93
C THR A 351 -20.96 14.40 -5.05
N LYS A 352 -21.99 13.66 -5.47
CA LYS A 352 -22.47 12.46 -4.77
C LYS A 352 -22.04 11.21 -5.53
N ASP A 353 -21.40 10.27 -4.84
CA ASP A 353 -21.18 8.93 -5.37
C ASP A 353 -22.45 8.09 -5.16
N ARG A 354 -23.04 7.62 -6.27
CA ARG A 354 -24.28 6.84 -6.30
C ARG A 354 -24.07 5.40 -6.77
N TYR A 355 -22.85 5.01 -7.10
CA TYR A 355 -22.56 3.68 -7.61
C TYR A 355 -22.56 2.65 -6.49
N ALA A 356 -23.60 1.82 -6.46
CA ALA A 356 -23.69 0.64 -5.61
C ALA A 356 -23.15 -0.59 -6.36
N TYR A 357 -22.53 -1.50 -5.62
CA TYR A 357 -22.01 -2.77 -6.11
C TYR A 357 -22.14 -3.81 -4.99
N VAL A 358 -21.76 -5.07 -5.21
CA VAL A 358 -22.00 -6.19 -4.28
C VAL A 358 -21.74 -5.88 -2.79
N MET A 359 -20.66 -5.17 -2.46
CA MET A 359 -20.30 -4.81 -1.07
C MET A 359 -21.25 -3.79 -0.42
N THR A 360 -22.11 -3.16 -1.20
CA THR A 360 -23.14 -2.20 -0.76
C THR A 360 -24.41 -2.92 -0.32
N TYR A 361 -24.65 -4.12 -0.86
CA TYR A 361 -25.83 -4.94 -0.58
C TYR A 361 -25.64 -5.88 0.62
N ILE A 362 -24.46 -5.85 1.24
CA ILE A 362 -24.05 -6.71 2.35
C ILE A 362 -23.98 -5.88 3.63
N ASP A 363 -24.20 -6.55 4.77
CA ASP A 363 -24.10 -5.93 6.08
C ASP A 363 -22.74 -5.21 6.27
N PRO A 364 -22.75 -3.91 6.64
CA PRO A 364 -21.52 -3.13 6.75
C PRO A 364 -20.59 -3.61 7.87
N ALA A 365 -21.03 -4.41 8.84
CA ALA A 365 -20.14 -4.97 9.85
C ALA A 365 -19.18 -6.04 9.28
N TYR A 366 -19.50 -6.63 8.13
CA TYR A 366 -18.59 -7.56 7.48
C TYR A 366 -17.45 -6.81 6.79
N VAL A 367 -16.22 -7.04 7.28
CA VAL A 367 -15.00 -6.40 6.76
C VAL A 367 -13.84 -7.37 6.51
N MET A 368 -13.98 -8.64 6.88
CA MET A 368 -12.88 -9.62 6.92
C MET A 368 -12.63 -10.31 5.57
N GLY A 369 -13.28 -9.79 4.53
CA GLY A 369 -13.08 -10.09 3.13
C GLY A 369 -13.64 -8.94 2.30
N TRP A 370 -13.30 -8.90 1.03
CA TRP A 370 -13.92 -7.99 0.07
C TRP A 370 -14.01 -8.67 -1.28
N ILE A 371 -15.02 -8.25 -2.02
CA ILE A 371 -15.14 -8.50 -3.45
C ILE A 371 -15.04 -7.14 -4.15
N SER A 372 -14.49 -7.15 -5.35
CA SER A 372 -14.46 -5.95 -6.20
C SER A 372 -15.85 -5.65 -6.76
N ASP A 373 -15.97 -4.53 -7.44
CA ASP A 373 -16.98 -4.25 -8.47
C ASP A 373 -16.92 -5.21 -9.69
N ARG A 374 -15.97 -6.15 -9.70
CA ARG A 374 -15.81 -7.28 -10.63
C ARG A 374 -15.92 -8.60 -9.85
N GLU A 375 -17.13 -8.89 -9.39
CA GLU A 375 -17.47 -10.04 -8.54
C GLU A 375 -17.47 -11.40 -9.25
N GLY A 376 -17.40 -11.40 -10.58
CA GLY A 376 -17.55 -12.61 -11.36
C GLY A 376 -18.94 -13.22 -11.14
N ARG A 377 -18.97 -14.41 -10.51
CA ARG A 377 -20.22 -15.15 -10.23
C ARG A 377 -20.74 -14.97 -8.80
N ALA A 378 -20.00 -14.27 -7.95
CA ALA A 378 -20.45 -14.03 -6.57
C ALA A 378 -21.52 -12.93 -6.54
N ASN A 379 -22.52 -13.07 -5.69
CA ASN A 379 -23.51 -12.04 -5.42
C ASN A 379 -23.72 -11.88 -3.90
N TYR A 380 -24.63 -10.99 -3.51
CA TYR A 380 -24.91 -10.67 -2.11
C TYR A 380 -25.59 -11.80 -1.32
N HIS A 381 -26.09 -12.85 -2.01
CA HIS A 381 -26.59 -14.07 -1.36
C HIS A 381 -25.49 -15.09 -1.10
N THR A 382 -24.46 -15.12 -1.96
CA THR A 382 -23.36 -16.09 -1.87
C THR A 382 -22.15 -15.56 -1.13
N PHE A 383 -22.00 -14.23 -1.01
CA PHE A 383 -20.90 -13.58 -0.32
C PHE A 383 -21.42 -12.69 0.83
N PRO A 384 -20.79 -12.71 2.02
CA PRO A 384 -19.65 -13.54 2.40
C PRO A 384 -19.98 -15.03 2.43
N ASP A 385 -19.00 -15.86 2.05
CA ASP A 385 -19.15 -17.31 2.13
C ASP A 385 -19.57 -17.68 3.57
N ALA A 386 -20.47 -18.65 3.72
CA ALA A 386 -20.87 -19.20 5.01
C ALA A 386 -19.65 -19.86 5.68
N GLY A 387 -18.82 -19.05 6.34
CA GLY A 387 -17.63 -19.47 7.05
C GLY A 387 -17.95 -20.20 8.34
N GLU A 388 -16.92 -20.80 8.94
CA GLU A 388 -17.02 -21.69 10.09
C GLU A 388 -17.62 -21.02 11.34
N LEU A 389 -16.96 -19.99 11.89
CA LEU A 389 -17.37 -19.34 13.13
C LEU A 389 -18.00 -17.98 12.85
N ALA A 390 -19.33 -17.93 12.73
CA ALA A 390 -20.10 -16.71 12.43
C ALA A 390 -19.59 -15.98 11.16
N GLY A 391 -19.26 -16.73 10.11
CA GLY A 391 -18.73 -16.19 8.86
C GLY A 391 -17.27 -15.74 8.91
N GLN A 392 -16.55 -16.00 10.02
CA GLN A 392 -15.12 -15.71 10.16
C GLN A 392 -14.26 -16.94 9.86
N ASN A 393 -13.18 -16.75 9.11
CA ASN A 393 -12.20 -17.79 8.84
C ASN A 393 -11.09 -17.82 9.91
N ALA A 394 -10.30 -18.89 9.93
CA ALA A 394 -9.18 -19.03 10.86
C ALA A 394 -8.15 -17.89 10.75
N PHE A 395 -7.94 -17.35 9.55
CA PHE A 395 -7.07 -16.19 9.33
C PHE A 395 -7.56 -14.96 10.11
N THR A 396 -8.86 -14.68 10.08
CA THR A 396 -9.46 -13.59 10.86
C THR A 396 -9.22 -13.77 12.35
N LEU A 397 -9.47 -14.97 12.88
CA LEU A 397 -9.31 -15.23 14.31
C LEU A 397 -7.86 -15.01 14.76
N LEU A 398 -6.89 -15.49 13.97
CA LEU A 398 -5.47 -15.25 14.20
C LEU A 398 -5.10 -13.77 14.11
N LEU A 399 -5.65 -13.06 13.12
CA LEU A 399 -5.45 -11.62 12.93
C LEU A 399 -5.97 -10.85 14.16
N LEU A 400 -7.19 -11.13 14.61
CA LEU A 400 -7.80 -10.48 15.79
C LEU A 400 -7.03 -10.79 17.08
N GLY A 401 -6.58 -12.03 17.26
CA GLY A 401 -5.70 -12.39 18.39
C GLY A 401 -4.39 -11.58 18.38
N ALA A 402 -3.73 -11.48 17.23
CA ALA A 402 -2.51 -10.69 17.09
C ALA A 402 -2.75 -9.17 17.28
N VAL A 403 -3.90 -8.65 16.82
CA VAL A 403 -4.33 -7.27 17.05
C VAL A 403 -4.53 -7.01 18.54
N ALA A 404 -5.18 -7.91 19.28
CA ALA A 404 -5.39 -7.79 20.72
C ALA A 404 -4.04 -7.70 21.47
N LEU A 405 -3.06 -8.52 21.09
CA LEU A 405 -1.69 -8.45 21.61
C LEU A 405 -1.00 -7.12 21.24
N GLY A 406 -1.18 -6.66 20.00
CA GLY A 406 -0.63 -5.40 19.49
C GLY A 406 -1.15 -4.17 20.23
N ILE A 407 -2.46 -4.13 20.50
CA ILE A 407 -3.08 -3.08 21.31
C ILE A 407 -2.59 -3.21 22.75
N GLY A 408 -2.73 -4.39 23.37
CA GLY A 408 -2.42 -4.62 24.78
C GLY A 408 -0.97 -4.27 25.16
N PHE A 409 0.01 -4.70 24.37
CA PHE A 409 1.43 -4.39 24.64
C PHE A 409 1.87 -3.04 24.07
N GLY A 410 1.13 -2.48 23.12
CA GLY A 410 1.56 -1.37 22.29
C GLY A 410 0.88 -0.03 22.56
N LEU A 411 0.04 0.12 23.59
CA LEU A 411 -0.74 1.35 23.86
C LEU A 411 0.09 2.64 23.94
N ARG A 412 1.39 2.56 24.25
CA ARG A 412 2.29 3.73 24.29
C ARG A 412 2.99 4.02 22.96
N ASN A 413 2.92 3.11 22.02
CA ASN A 413 3.54 3.23 20.71
C ASN A 413 2.69 4.09 19.77
N VAL A 414 3.31 5.12 19.17
CA VAL A 414 2.61 6.06 18.28
C VAL A 414 2.08 5.38 17.01
N VAL A 415 2.77 4.35 16.51
CA VAL A 415 2.34 3.61 15.32
C VAL A 415 1.05 2.84 15.61
N VAL A 416 0.98 2.16 16.76
CA VAL A 416 -0.23 1.46 17.23
C VAL A 416 -1.39 2.45 17.36
N ARG A 417 -1.16 3.59 18.03
CA ARG A 417 -2.20 4.63 18.17
C ARG A 417 -2.67 5.15 16.83
N THR A 418 -1.76 5.36 15.87
CA THR A 418 -2.12 5.87 14.54
C THR A 418 -2.96 4.86 13.78
N ALA A 419 -2.54 3.59 13.75
CA ALA A 419 -3.30 2.52 13.10
C ALA A 419 -4.67 2.32 13.76
N ALA A 420 -4.74 2.32 15.10
CA ALA A 420 -5.99 2.21 15.84
C ALA A 420 -6.92 3.41 15.60
N ALA A 421 -6.38 4.63 15.57
CA ALA A 421 -7.18 5.83 15.29
C ALA A 421 -7.71 5.83 13.85
N GLY A 422 -6.89 5.45 12.87
CA GLY A 422 -7.32 5.27 11.48
C GLY A 422 -8.40 4.20 11.33
N LEU A 423 -8.23 3.07 12.02
CA LEU A 423 -9.22 1.99 12.08
C LEU A 423 -10.55 2.46 12.66
N ILE A 424 -10.54 3.07 13.84
CA ILE A 424 -11.76 3.55 14.52
C ILE A 424 -12.47 4.59 13.65
N SER A 425 -11.71 5.50 13.04
CA SER A 425 -12.24 6.52 12.12
C SER A 425 -12.93 5.89 10.91
N ALA A 426 -12.24 4.99 10.20
CA ALA A 426 -12.79 4.32 9.03
C ALA A 426 -14.01 3.47 9.41
N TRP A 427 -13.97 2.80 10.56
CA TRP A 427 -15.08 2.00 11.10
C TRP A 427 -16.30 2.86 11.39
N LEU A 428 -16.17 3.94 12.16
CA LEU A 428 -17.30 4.81 12.49
C LEU A 428 -17.90 5.50 11.27
N LEU A 429 -17.06 6.02 10.38
CA LEU A 429 -17.53 6.63 9.13
C LEU A 429 -18.25 5.61 8.25
N ARG A 430 -17.76 4.38 8.16
CA ARG A 430 -18.42 3.29 7.43
C ARG A 430 -19.86 3.12 7.86
N PHE A 431 -20.13 2.99 9.16
CA PHE A 431 -21.51 2.84 9.66
C PHE A 431 -22.34 4.10 9.49
N TRP A 432 -21.74 5.29 9.64
CA TRP A 432 -22.45 6.54 9.43
C TRP A 432 -22.93 6.66 7.97
N PHE A 433 -22.06 6.47 6.99
CA PHE A 433 -22.47 6.54 5.58
C PHE A 433 -23.42 5.40 5.20
N ALA A 434 -23.17 4.17 5.65
CA ALA A 434 -24.05 3.04 5.36
C ALA A 434 -25.48 3.26 5.91
N SER A 435 -25.62 3.83 7.11
CA SER A 435 -26.95 4.09 7.69
C SER A 435 -27.72 5.22 7.01
N HIS A 436 -27.03 6.15 6.35
CA HIS A 436 -27.66 7.26 5.61
C HIS A 436 -27.88 6.94 4.13
N MET A 437 -27.30 5.88 3.60
CA MET A 437 -27.27 5.57 2.16
C MET A 437 -28.66 5.59 1.50
N GLN A 438 -29.65 4.96 2.14
CA GLN A 438 -31.01 4.92 1.59
C GLN A 438 -31.71 6.29 1.62
N HIS A 439 -31.46 7.08 2.67
CA HIS A 439 -32.03 8.42 2.80
C HIS A 439 -31.39 9.39 1.78
N ASP A 440 -30.07 9.39 1.69
CA ASP A 440 -29.29 10.32 0.87
C ASP A 440 -29.20 9.88 -0.60
N GLN A 441 -29.61 8.64 -0.89
CA GLN A 441 -29.46 7.97 -2.19
C GLN A 441 -28.00 7.99 -2.68
N ALA A 442 -27.04 7.90 -1.75
CA ALA A 442 -25.62 8.03 -2.05
C ALA A 442 -24.81 6.99 -1.26
N VAL A 443 -23.94 6.27 -1.95
CA VAL A 443 -23.06 5.26 -1.38
C VAL A 443 -21.82 5.91 -0.74
N GLN A 444 -21.33 7.02 -1.32
CA GLN A 444 -20.20 7.78 -0.77
C GLN A 444 -18.93 6.93 -0.58
N LEU A 445 -18.73 5.91 -1.42
CA LEU A 445 -17.58 5.00 -1.37
C LEU A 445 -17.34 4.34 0.00
N TYR A 446 -18.34 4.29 0.91
CA TYR A 446 -18.17 3.70 2.24
C TYR A 446 -17.65 2.25 2.19
N PRO A 447 -18.00 1.40 1.20
CA PRO A 447 -17.46 0.04 1.13
C PRO A 447 -15.93 0.01 1.04
N ARG A 448 -15.30 1.07 0.50
CA ARG A 448 -13.83 1.18 0.40
C ARG A 448 -13.15 1.33 1.77
N THR A 449 -13.88 1.66 2.83
CA THR A 449 -13.31 1.67 4.20
C THR A 449 -12.74 0.32 4.62
N THR A 450 -13.24 -0.80 4.05
CA THR A 450 -12.74 -2.16 4.31
C THR A 450 -11.22 -2.26 4.13
N TRP A 451 -10.68 -1.63 3.10
CA TRP A 451 -9.25 -1.65 2.79
C TRP A 451 -8.39 -1.02 3.89
N ILE A 452 -8.80 0.13 4.41
CA ILE A 452 -8.10 0.81 5.51
C ILE A 452 -8.24 0.04 6.82
N ILE A 453 -9.42 -0.52 7.09
CA ILE A 453 -9.67 -1.32 8.30
C ILE A 453 -8.76 -2.55 8.29
N MET A 454 -8.77 -3.33 7.19
CA MET A 454 -7.90 -4.50 7.06
C MET A 454 -6.42 -4.15 7.11
N TYR A 455 -6.01 -3.07 6.45
CA TYR A 455 -4.62 -2.64 6.50
C TYR A 455 -4.19 -2.27 7.92
N SER A 456 -5.05 -1.56 8.66
CA SER A 456 -4.79 -1.20 10.06
C SER A 456 -4.71 -2.42 10.97
N LEU A 457 -5.58 -3.42 10.77
CA LEU A 457 -5.50 -4.69 11.50
C LEU A 457 -4.20 -5.44 11.20
N MET A 458 -3.77 -5.52 9.94
CA MET A 458 -2.50 -6.15 9.56
C MET A 458 -1.30 -5.45 10.23
N ILE A 459 -1.29 -4.12 10.25
CA ILE A 459 -0.26 -3.34 10.95
C ILE A 459 -0.24 -3.71 12.44
N LEU A 460 -1.40 -3.67 13.09
CA LEU A 460 -1.53 -3.98 14.52
C LEU A 460 -1.11 -5.42 14.83
N ALA A 461 -1.44 -6.38 13.97
CA ALA A 461 -1.03 -7.77 14.12
C ALA A 461 0.49 -7.95 14.03
N VAL A 462 1.15 -7.34 13.04
CA VAL A 462 2.62 -7.42 12.92
C VAL A 462 3.31 -6.72 14.10
N LEU A 463 2.77 -5.59 14.57
CA LEU A 463 3.27 -4.91 15.77
C LEU A 463 3.03 -5.76 17.03
N GLY A 464 1.90 -6.47 17.13
CA GLY A 464 1.62 -7.43 18.19
C GLY A 464 2.63 -8.57 18.24
N LEU A 465 2.97 -9.14 17.08
CA LEU A 465 4.04 -10.12 16.97
C LEU A 465 5.40 -9.54 17.37
N MET A 466 5.70 -8.30 16.94
CA MET A 466 6.92 -7.60 17.29
C MET A 466 7.06 -7.39 18.80
N PHE A 467 6.03 -6.87 19.47
CA PHE A 467 6.07 -6.63 20.92
C PHE A 467 6.11 -7.94 21.70
N THR A 468 5.35 -8.95 21.28
CA THR A 468 5.37 -10.28 21.90
C THR A 468 6.78 -10.88 21.82
N THR A 469 7.42 -10.81 20.65
CA THR A 469 8.80 -11.29 20.46
C THR A 469 9.78 -10.55 21.37
N GLN A 470 9.67 -9.22 21.46
CA GLN A 470 10.53 -8.42 22.34
C GLN A 470 10.32 -8.77 23.81
N ARG A 471 9.06 -8.97 24.22
CA ARG A 471 8.71 -9.30 25.61
C ARG A 471 9.20 -10.69 26.00
N VAL A 472 9.03 -11.68 25.12
CA VAL A 472 9.49 -13.06 25.32
C VAL A 472 11.01 -13.11 25.37
N VAL A 473 11.72 -12.46 24.43
CA VAL A 473 13.19 -12.40 24.45
C VAL A 473 13.70 -11.69 25.71
N GLY A 474 13.06 -10.60 26.13
CA GLY A 474 13.40 -9.91 27.37
C GLY A 474 13.18 -10.77 28.62
N TRP A 475 12.06 -11.50 28.67
CA TRP A 475 11.76 -12.43 29.75
C TRP A 475 12.75 -13.60 29.80
N LEU A 476 13.06 -14.22 28.66
CA LEU A 476 14.05 -15.31 28.58
C LEU A 476 15.44 -14.85 29.04
N ARG A 477 15.85 -13.62 28.72
CA ARG A 477 17.10 -13.04 29.23
C ARG A 477 17.08 -12.81 30.73
N ALA A 478 15.93 -12.43 31.30
CA ALA A 478 15.78 -12.21 32.73
C ALA A 478 15.75 -13.52 33.54
N VAL A 479 15.10 -14.56 33.02
CA VAL A 479 14.99 -15.89 33.66
C VAL A 479 16.29 -16.71 33.50
N GLY A 480 17.06 -16.46 32.44
CA GLY A 480 18.25 -17.23 32.10
C GLY A 480 19.42 -17.17 33.09
N GLY A 481 19.44 -16.23 34.06
CA GLY A 481 20.53 -16.06 35.03
C GLY A 481 21.92 -15.86 34.40
N ASP A 482 22.98 -15.89 35.21
CA ASP A 482 24.38 -15.79 34.77
C ASP A 482 24.87 -17.01 33.96
N ALA A 483 24.02 -17.99 33.69
CA ALA A 483 24.38 -19.19 32.96
C ALA A 483 24.73 -18.87 31.49
N PRO A 484 25.93 -19.24 30.99
CA PRO A 484 26.35 -18.94 29.62
C PRO A 484 25.52 -19.67 28.54
N ALA A 485 24.81 -20.75 28.88
CA ALA A 485 24.04 -21.58 27.94
C ALA A 485 22.67 -21.00 27.53
N THR A 486 22.14 -20.01 28.24
CA THR A 486 20.78 -19.44 28.02
C THR A 486 20.80 -18.06 27.34
N ARG A 487 21.98 -17.50 27.03
CA ARG A 487 22.08 -16.19 26.36
C ARG A 487 21.68 -16.30 24.89
N ILE A 488 20.52 -15.76 24.55
CA ILE A 488 20.09 -15.53 23.16
C ILE A 488 21.13 -14.62 22.48
N THR A 489 22.03 -15.21 21.71
CA THR A 489 23.08 -14.47 21.01
C THR A 489 22.48 -13.65 19.86
N PRO A 490 23.07 -12.50 19.50
CA PRO A 490 22.68 -11.74 18.30
C PRO A 490 22.68 -12.60 17.02
N ILE A 491 23.53 -13.64 16.98
CA ILE A 491 23.62 -14.60 15.89
C ILE A 491 22.36 -15.48 15.83
N ALA A 492 21.85 -15.98 16.97
CA ALA A 492 20.61 -16.75 17.01
C ALA A 492 19.40 -15.93 16.54
N VAL A 493 19.31 -14.66 16.98
CA VAL A 493 18.29 -13.72 16.47
C VAL A 493 18.44 -13.49 14.97
N GLY A 494 19.68 -13.37 14.49
CA GLY A 494 19.97 -13.21 13.07
C GLY A 494 19.52 -14.39 12.21
N ARG A 495 19.74 -15.61 12.69
CA ARG A 495 19.26 -16.84 12.03
C ARG A 495 17.75 -16.94 12.00
N LEU A 496 17.08 -16.60 13.12
CA LEU A 496 15.61 -16.55 13.16
C LEU A 496 15.05 -15.52 12.16
N ALA A 497 15.62 -14.31 12.14
CA ALA A 497 15.21 -13.29 11.18
C ALA A 497 15.45 -13.72 9.72
N ALA A 498 16.54 -14.44 9.43
CA ALA A 498 16.77 -14.99 8.10
C ALA A 498 15.72 -16.04 7.73
N GLY A 499 15.36 -16.94 8.66
CA GLY A 499 14.27 -17.90 8.47
C GLY A 499 12.91 -17.23 8.22
N VAL A 500 12.58 -16.18 8.98
CA VAL A 500 11.36 -15.37 8.78
C VAL A 500 11.33 -14.74 7.39
N LEU A 501 12.48 -14.23 6.91
CA LEU A 501 12.57 -13.66 5.56
C LEU A 501 12.42 -14.71 4.45
N CYS A 502 12.90 -15.94 4.66
CA CYS A 502 12.63 -17.06 3.74
C CYS A 502 11.12 -17.40 3.70
N GLY A 503 10.47 -17.48 4.86
CA GLY A 503 9.03 -17.71 4.95
C GLY A 503 8.22 -16.59 4.28
N LEU A 504 8.62 -15.33 4.49
CA LEU A 504 8.02 -14.19 3.83
C LEU A 504 8.22 -14.22 2.30
N ALA A 505 9.39 -14.65 1.82
CA ALA A 505 9.66 -14.78 0.39
C ALA A 505 8.77 -15.87 -0.26
N LEU A 506 8.55 -16.99 0.44
CA LEU A 506 7.61 -18.02 0.01
C LEU A 506 6.18 -17.49 -0.05
N PHE A 507 5.74 -16.79 1.01
CA PHE A 507 4.44 -16.11 1.01
C PHE A 507 4.33 -15.13 -0.17
N ALA A 508 5.38 -14.32 -0.42
CA ALA A 508 5.38 -13.35 -1.50
C ALA A 508 5.22 -14.00 -2.88
N THR A 509 5.88 -15.15 -3.07
CA THR A 509 5.84 -15.94 -4.31
C THR A 509 4.42 -16.45 -4.58
N VAL A 510 3.82 -17.11 -3.58
CA VAL A 510 2.46 -17.67 -3.68
C VAL A 510 1.41 -16.56 -3.81
N GLY A 511 1.51 -15.52 -2.97
CA GLY A 511 0.60 -14.39 -2.95
C GLY A 511 0.65 -13.57 -4.24
N ALA A 512 1.85 -13.31 -4.79
CA ALA A 512 1.97 -12.62 -6.07
C ALA A 512 1.38 -13.43 -7.23
N SER A 513 1.56 -14.75 -7.23
CA SER A 513 0.95 -15.65 -8.22
C SER A 513 -0.58 -15.58 -8.16
N TRP A 514 -1.15 -15.66 -6.95
CA TRP A 514 -2.60 -15.56 -6.73
C TRP A 514 -3.13 -14.19 -7.18
N SER A 515 -2.46 -13.11 -6.77
CA SER A 515 -2.84 -11.74 -7.11
C SER A 515 -2.85 -11.52 -8.63
N ALA A 516 -1.78 -11.93 -9.33
CA ALA A 516 -1.71 -11.81 -10.78
C ALA A 516 -2.72 -12.71 -11.53
N ASN A 517 -2.97 -13.94 -11.06
CA ASN A 517 -3.89 -14.86 -11.72
C ASN A 517 -5.31 -14.31 -11.82
N ARG A 518 -5.75 -13.48 -10.86
CA ARG A 518 -7.08 -12.85 -10.89
C ARG A 518 -7.29 -11.92 -12.10
N TYR A 519 -6.22 -11.33 -12.61
CA TYR A 519 -6.25 -10.42 -13.74
C TYR A 519 -5.83 -11.08 -15.06
N MET A 520 -5.63 -12.40 -15.08
CA MET A 520 -5.44 -13.11 -16.34
C MET A 520 -6.71 -13.03 -17.18
N PRO A 521 -6.62 -12.90 -18.52
CA PRO A 521 -7.80 -12.75 -19.37
C PRO A 521 -8.86 -13.81 -19.09
N THR A 522 -10.11 -13.38 -18.89
CA THR A 522 -11.18 -14.34 -18.59
C THR A 522 -11.36 -15.32 -19.75
N THR A 523 -11.63 -16.57 -19.39
CA THR A 523 -12.01 -17.62 -20.34
C THR A 523 -13.51 -17.85 -20.37
N ASP A 524 -14.26 -17.19 -19.48
CA ASP A 524 -15.71 -17.32 -19.35
C ASP A 524 -16.39 -16.07 -19.91
N ILE A 525 -16.90 -16.19 -21.14
CA ILE A 525 -17.46 -15.04 -21.87
C ILE A 525 -18.77 -14.62 -21.21
N GLY A 526 -18.87 -13.35 -20.83
CA GLY A 526 -20.07 -12.77 -20.23
C GLY A 526 -20.03 -12.66 -18.70
N VAL A 527 -18.95 -13.12 -18.07
CA VAL A 527 -18.75 -12.95 -16.62
C VAL A 527 -17.94 -11.68 -16.34
N GLU A 528 -18.45 -10.82 -15.46
CA GLU A 528 -17.77 -9.61 -14.99
C GLU A 528 -16.75 -9.90 -13.88
N ASP A 529 -15.71 -10.66 -14.22
CA ASP A 529 -14.57 -10.91 -13.32
C ASP A 529 -13.41 -9.92 -13.58
N MET A 530 -12.39 -9.98 -12.72
CA MET A 530 -11.18 -9.16 -12.83
C MET A 530 -10.34 -9.45 -14.10
N GLY A 531 -10.53 -10.62 -14.71
CA GLY A 531 -9.86 -11.04 -15.94
C GLY A 531 -10.47 -10.40 -17.19
N LEU A 532 -11.72 -9.95 -17.12
CA LEU A 532 -12.39 -9.24 -18.21
C LEU A 532 -11.60 -8.00 -18.66
N ASP A 533 -10.95 -7.31 -17.73
CA ASP A 533 -10.21 -6.09 -18.02
C ASP A 533 -8.93 -6.35 -18.83
N ALA A 534 -8.24 -7.47 -18.60
CA ALA A 534 -7.15 -7.91 -19.46
C ALA A 534 -7.68 -8.47 -20.80
N TYR A 535 -8.81 -9.16 -20.79
CA TYR A 535 -9.46 -9.67 -21.99
C TYR A 535 -9.78 -8.52 -22.97
N ARG A 536 -10.50 -7.48 -22.51
CA ARG A 536 -10.86 -6.28 -23.30
C ARG A 536 -9.65 -5.64 -23.98
N ALA A 537 -8.52 -5.57 -23.28
CA ALA A 537 -7.29 -4.99 -23.82
C ALA A 537 -6.79 -5.68 -25.09
N HIS A 538 -7.06 -6.98 -25.29
CA HIS A 538 -6.65 -7.74 -26.48
C HIS A 538 -7.54 -7.51 -27.70
N PHE A 539 -8.69 -6.85 -27.55
CA PHE A 539 -9.67 -6.69 -28.63
C PHE A 539 -9.82 -5.23 -29.08
N ILE A 540 -8.77 -4.41 -28.92
CA ILE A 540 -8.72 -3.02 -29.38
C ILE A 540 -7.63 -2.87 -30.45
N GLN A 541 -7.96 -2.21 -31.57
CA GLN A 541 -7.03 -1.90 -32.64
C GLN A 541 -5.79 -1.16 -32.13
N GLN A 542 -4.65 -1.51 -32.69
CA GLN A 542 -3.41 -0.79 -32.48
C GLN A 542 -3.41 0.52 -33.28
N GLN A 543 -2.44 1.40 -33.02
CA GLN A 543 -2.32 2.67 -33.75
C GLN A 543 -2.08 2.49 -35.25
N ASP A 544 -1.54 1.34 -35.66
CA ASP A 544 -1.37 0.96 -37.08
C ASP A 544 -2.65 0.38 -37.72
N GLY A 545 -3.76 0.37 -36.99
CA GLY A 545 -5.06 -0.16 -37.43
C GLY A 545 -5.18 -1.68 -37.36
N LYS A 546 -4.12 -2.41 -36.98
CA LYS A 546 -4.16 -3.87 -36.88
C LYS A 546 -4.69 -4.33 -35.53
N CYS A 547 -5.30 -5.51 -35.50
CA CYS A 547 -5.66 -6.14 -34.23
C CYS A 547 -4.43 -6.62 -33.46
N PRO A 548 -4.49 -6.65 -32.11
CA PRO A 548 -3.46 -7.25 -31.27
C PRO A 548 -3.18 -8.71 -31.65
N LYS A 549 -1.96 -9.18 -31.35
CA LYS A 549 -1.43 -10.48 -31.80
C LYS A 549 -2.37 -11.66 -31.52
N TYR A 550 -3.10 -11.62 -30.42
CA TYR A 550 -3.93 -12.73 -29.94
C TYR A 550 -5.44 -12.53 -30.14
N ALA A 551 -5.90 -11.42 -30.73
CA ALA A 551 -7.32 -11.15 -30.95
C ALA A 551 -8.02 -12.23 -31.83
N GLY A 552 -7.25 -12.90 -32.70
CA GLY A 552 -7.75 -13.97 -33.58
C GLY A 552 -8.74 -13.44 -34.62
N SER A 553 -9.69 -14.30 -35.03
CA SER A 553 -10.68 -13.98 -36.07
C SER A 553 -11.88 -13.17 -35.60
N LYS A 554 -12.00 -12.90 -34.28
CA LYS A 554 -13.14 -12.17 -33.69
C LYS A 554 -13.15 -10.68 -34.05
N GLY A 555 -12.12 -10.19 -34.71
CA GLY A 555 -11.93 -8.77 -34.98
C GLY A 555 -11.54 -8.00 -33.72
N CYS A 556 -11.41 -6.69 -33.86
CA CYS A 556 -11.08 -5.79 -32.76
C CYS A 556 -11.78 -4.44 -32.99
N SER A 557 -12.17 -3.80 -31.89
CA SER A 557 -12.82 -2.50 -31.91
C SER A 557 -11.82 -1.39 -32.22
N PRO A 558 -12.23 -0.32 -32.93
CA PRO A 558 -11.34 0.81 -33.19
C PRO A 558 -10.92 1.52 -31.90
N ILE A 559 -9.82 2.26 -31.98
CA ILE A 559 -9.43 3.18 -30.90
C ILE A 559 -10.47 4.29 -30.82
N ASN A 560 -11.09 4.45 -29.65
CA ASN A 560 -11.98 5.55 -29.35
C ASN A 560 -11.17 6.83 -29.10
N LYS A 561 -10.87 7.54 -30.19
CA LYS A 561 -10.19 8.85 -30.15
C LYS A 561 -11.06 9.96 -29.59
N GLU A 562 -12.35 9.72 -29.41
CA GLU A 562 -13.33 10.64 -28.84
C GLU A 562 -13.57 10.34 -27.36
N LEU A 563 -12.88 9.35 -26.79
CA LEU A 563 -12.96 9.02 -25.37
C LEU A 563 -12.71 10.30 -24.57
N ALA A 564 -13.74 10.70 -23.84
CA ALA A 564 -13.77 11.76 -22.85
C ALA A 564 -14.12 11.11 -21.51
N GLU A 565 -14.03 11.85 -20.41
CA GLU A 565 -14.60 11.34 -19.17
C GLU A 565 -16.08 10.97 -19.39
N TYR A 566 -16.55 9.85 -18.82
CA TYR A 566 -17.99 9.66 -18.67
C TYR A 566 -18.53 10.74 -17.75
N THR A 567 -19.10 11.79 -18.34
CA THR A 567 -20.12 12.56 -17.65
C THR A 567 -21.30 11.60 -17.51
N PHE A 568 -21.52 11.07 -16.30
CA PHE A 568 -22.85 10.57 -15.96
C PHE A 568 -23.84 11.65 -16.42
N GLY A 569 -24.93 11.24 -17.07
CA GLY A 569 -26.00 12.18 -17.42
C GLY A 569 -26.42 12.99 -16.19
N PRO A 570 -27.28 14.01 -16.35
CA PRO A 570 -27.74 14.82 -15.21
C PRO A 570 -28.11 13.91 -14.02
N ASP A 571 -27.53 14.18 -12.84
CA ASP A 571 -27.71 13.36 -11.63
C ASP A 571 -29.21 13.14 -11.43
N ASP A 572 -29.65 11.89 -11.54
CA ASP A 572 -31.06 11.54 -11.37
C ASP A 572 -31.47 11.45 -9.90
N PHE A 573 -30.52 11.76 -9.01
CA PHE A 573 -30.63 11.75 -7.56
C PHE A 573 -30.97 10.36 -6.98
N LYS A 574 -30.62 9.28 -7.69
CA LYS A 574 -30.93 7.90 -7.30
C LYS A 574 -29.71 6.99 -7.36
N LEU A 575 -29.74 5.94 -6.55
CA LEU A 575 -28.69 4.92 -6.58
C LEU A 575 -28.62 4.24 -7.96
N PHE A 576 -27.39 3.93 -8.37
CA PHE A 576 -27.09 3.09 -9.52
C PHE A 576 -26.67 1.72 -9.01
N CYS A 577 -27.52 0.71 -9.19
CA CYS A 577 -27.23 -0.66 -8.75
C CYS A 577 -26.37 -1.39 -9.78
N GLY A 578 -25.06 -1.23 -9.66
CA GLY A 578 -24.09 -2.01 -10.41
C GLY A 578 -24.27 -3.51 -10.17
N ASN A 579 -24.07 -4.28 -11.25
CA ASN A 579 -24.02 -5.74 -11.28
C ASN A 579 -25.27 -6.48 -10.77
N ALA A 580 -26.37 -5.74 -10.55
CA ALA A 580 -27.67 -6.31 -10.28
C ALA A 580 -28.36 -6.74 -11.59
N GLU A 581 -28.96 -7.93 -11.59
CA GLU A 581 -29.79 -8.36 -12.72
C GLU A 581 -31.05 -7.48 -12.82
N GLN A 582 -31.63 -7.36 -14.02
CA GLN A 582 -32.81 -6.51 -14.25
C GLN A 582 -33.97 -6.76 -13.25
N PRO A 583 -34.31 -8.01 -12.88
CA PRO A 583 -35.35 -8.27 -11.88
C PRO A 583 -34.99 -7.80 -10.46
N GLU A 584 -33.70 -7.76 -10.13
CA GLU A 584 -33.20 -7.43 -8.79
C GLU A 584 -33.10 -5.93 -8.53
N TRP A 585 -33.04 -5.11 -9.59
CA TRP A 585 -32.95 -3.65 -9.48
C TRP A 585 -34.05 -3.04 -8.61
N GLN A 586 -35.28 -3.55 -8.72
CA GLN A 586 -36.39 -3.05 -7.91
C GLN A 586 -36.19 -3.37 -6.42
N VAL A 587 -35.61 -4.53 -6.11
CA VAL A 587 -35.36 -4.97 -4.72
C VAL A 587 -34.16 -4.23 -4.13
N LEU A 588 -33.07 -4.09 -4.89
CA LEU A 588 -31.81 -3.51 -4.42
C LEU A 588 -31.82 -1.97 -4.43
N CYS A 589 -32.36 -1.37 -5.49
CA CYS A 589 -32.36 0.09 -5.69
C CYS A 589 -33.71 0.74 -5.42
N GLY A 590 -34.76 -0.03 -5.11
CA GLY A 590 -36.12 0.49 -4.91
C GLY A 590 -36.73 1.08 -6.19
N ARG A 591 -36.20 0.76 -7.38
CA ARG A 591 -36.68 1.28 -8.67
C ARG A 591 -36.41 0.33 -9.83
N GLN A 592 -37.14 0.50 -10.92
CA GLN A 592 -36.85 -0.22 -12.17
C GLN A 592 -35.53 0.27 -12.79
N ARG A 593 -34.90 -0.62 -13.56
CA ARG A 593 -33.68 -0.31 -14.33
C ARG A 593 -34.01 0.76 -15.38
N PRO A 594 -33.20 1.82 -15.54
CA PRO A 594 -33.54 2.94 -16.41
C PRO A 594 -33.31 2.69 -17.92
N TRP A 595 -32.96 1.47 -18.33
CA TRP A 595 -32.78 1.07 -19.74
C TRP A 595 -33.27 -0.36 -20.00
#